data_AF-A0A9D2B644-F1
#
_entry.id   AF-A0A9D2B644-F1
#
_cell.length_a   1.000
_cell.length_b   1.000
_cell.length_c   1.000
_cell.angle_alpha   90.00
_cell.angle_beta   90.00
_cell.angle_gamma   90.00
#
_symmetry.space_group_name_H-M   'P 1'
#
loop_
_entity.id
_entity.type
_entity.pdbx_description
1 polymer ?
#
loop_
_entity_poly.entity_id
_entity_poly.type
_entity_poly.pdbx_seq_one_letter_code
_entity_poly.pdbx_strand_id
1 'polypeptide(L)' 'MEEKVLQILGGLCGAEPGELSPGLDLFEEGLLDSFATVQLLLELEEAFGVSLALEELSREQIATPAKIAALVREAQG' A
#
# COMPACT_ATOMS: atom_id res chain seq x y z
N MET A 1 4.09 7.34 8.73
CA MET A 1 4.25 6.47 7.54
C MET A 1 2.96 5.71 7.28
N GLU A 2 2.47 4.92 8.24
CA GLU A 2 1.18 4.23 8.13
C GLU A 2 0.01 5.17 7.81
N GLU A 3 -0.12 6.33 8.47
CA GLU A 3 -1.17 7.32 8.13
C GLU A 3 -1.11 7.76 6.66
N LYS A 4 0.08 7.94 6.11
CA LYS A 4 0.26 8.38 4.72
C LYS A 4 -0.06 7.24 3.74
N VAL A 5 0.32 6.01 4.08
CA VAL A 5 -0.07 4.80 3.32
C VAL A 5 -1.58 4.62 3.33
N LEU A 6 -2.24 4.80 4.48
CA LEU A 6 -3.69 4.76 4.60
C LEU A 6 -4.38 5.85 3.79
N GLN A 7 -3.81 7.06 3.73
CA GLN A 7 -4.33 8.12 2.86
C GLN A 7 -4.23 7.78 1.37
N ILE A 8 -3.10 7.23 0.92
CA ILE A 8 -2.90 6.81 -0.48
C ILE A 8 -3.90 5.69 -0.83
N LEU A 9 -4.00 4.67 0.03
CA LEU A 9 -4.97 3.59 -0.15
C LEU A 9 -6.41 4.09 -0.13
N GLY A 10 -6.75 5.05 0.74
CA GLY A 10 -8.07 5.67 0.77
C GLY A 10 -8.40 6.37 -0.56
N GLY A 11 -7.42 7.07 -1.14
CA GLY A 11 -7.55 7.68 -2.46
C GLY A 11 -7.73 6.66 -3.60
N LEU A 12 -6.98 5.57 -3.57
CA LEU A 12 -7.04 4.51 -4.59
C LEU A 12 -8.32 3.69 -4.53
N CYS A 13 -8.75 3.34 -3.32
CA CYS A 13 -9.92 2.49 -3.09
C CYS A 13 -11.22 3.29 -2.96
N GLY A 14 -11.15 4.63 -2.91
CA GLY A 14 -12.30 5.49 -2.66
C GLY A 14 -12.85 5.37 -1.23
N ALA A 15 -12.02 4.93 -0.28
CA ALA A 15 -12.40 4.75 1.12
C ALA A 15 -12.21 6.05 1.91
N GLU A 16 -13.14 6.33 2.82
CA GLU A 16 -13.07 7.50 3.71
C GLU A 16 -11.98 7.33 4.78
N PRO A 17 -11.39 8.44 5.27
CA PRO A 17 -10.41 8.38 6.35
C PRO A 17 -11.02 7.76 7.62
N GLY A 18 -10.51 6.58 8.00
CA GLY A 18 -11.00 5.79 9.13
C GLY A 18 -11.70 4.48 8.75
N GLU A 19 -12.04 4.28 7.47
CA GLU A 19 -12.57 2.99 6.99
C GLU A 19 -11.47 1.94 6.81
N LEU A 20 -10.26 2.38 6.45
CA LEU A 20 -9.11 1.50 6.30
C LEU A 20 -8.40 1.31 7.63
N SER A 21 -8.24 0.05 8.04
CA SER A 21 -7.47 -0.34 9.22
C SER A 21 -6.09 -0.88 8.83
N PRO A 22 -5.05 -0.67 9.65
CA PRO A 22 -3.68 -1.14 9.35
C PRO A 22 -3.56 -2.67 9.21
N GLY A 23 -4.46 -3.42 9.84
CA GLY A 23 -4.56 -4.88 9.73
C GLY A 23 -5.62 -5.38 8.75
N LEU A 24 -6.28 -4.49 8.01
CA LEU A 24 -7.28 -4.87 7.00
C LEU A 24 -6.57 -5.59 5.84
N ASP A 25 -7.08 -6.75 5.44
CA ASP A 25 -6.59 -7.44 4.26
C ASP A 25 -7.22 -6.82 3.00
N LEU A 26 -6.41 -6.09 2.25
CA LEU A 26 -6.84 -5.30 1.10
C LEU A 26 -7.24 -6.20 -0.09
N PHE A 27 -6.70 -7.42 -0.17
CA PHE A 27 -7.06 -8.33 -1.26
C PHE A 27 -8.32 -9.11 -0.95
N GLU A 28 -8.51 -9.54 0.30
CA GLU A 28 -9.75 -10.23 0.70
C GLU A 28 -10.96 -9.29 0.64
N GLU A 29 -10.78 -8.02 0.98
CA GLU A 29 -11.83 -6.99 0.85
C GLU A 29 -12.04 -6.53 -0.62
N GLY A 30 -11.21 -6.99 -1.56
CA GLY A 30 -11.29 -6.60 -2.98
C GLY A 30 -10.92 -5.13 -3.23
N LEU A 31 -10.17 -4.52 -2.32
CA LEU A 31 -9.68 -3.14 -2.42
C LEU A 31 -8.41 -3.04 -3.27
N LEU A 32 -7.60 -4.11 -3.29
CA LEU A 32 -6.38 -4.23 -4.08
C LEU A 32 -6.50 -5.36 -5.11
N ASP A 33 -6.41 -4.96 -6.38
CA ASP A 33 -6.23 -5.84 -7.53
C ASP A 33 -4.84 -5.66 -8.15
N SER A 34 -4.49 -6.46 -9.16
CA SER A 34 -3.23 -6.34 -9.91
C SER A 34 -2.97 -4.92 -10.43
N PHE A 35 -4.01 -4.20 -10.86
CA PHE A 35 -3.87 -2.82 -11.36
C PHE A 35 -3.72 -1.81 -10.23
N ALA A 36 -4.56 -1.89 -9.19
CA ALA A 36 -4.46 -1.04 -8.01
C ALA A 36 -3.12 -1.22 -7.29
N THR A 37 -2.54 -2.43 -7.35
CA THR A 37 -1.21 -2.70 -6.80
C THR A 37 -0.13 -1.88 -7.51
N VAL A 38 -0.16 -1.84 -8.85
CA VAL A 38 0.79 -1.04 -9.63
C VAL A 38 0.62 0.45 -9.34
N GLN A 39 -0.62 0.94 -9.24
CA GLN A 39 -0.89 2.34 -8.88
C GLN A 39 -0.41 2.68 -7.47
N LEU A 40 -0.66 1.79 -6.50
CA LEU A 40 -0.15 1.94 -5.14
C LEU A 40 1.36 2.09 -5.14
N LEU A 41 2.08 1.23 -5.87
CA LEU A 41 3.55 1.29 -5.92
C LEU A 41 4.03 2.65 -6.46
N LEU A 42 3.47 3.11 -7.57
CA LEU A 42 3.80 4.42 -8.14
C LEU A 42 3.56 5.57 -7.16
N GLU A 43 2.42 5.57 -6.47
CA GLU A 43 2.10 6.57 -5.44
C GLU A 43 3.07 6.50 -4.25
N LEU A 44 3.48 5.30 -3.83
CA LEU A 44 4.45 5.13 -2.75
C LEU A 44 5.85 5.60 -3.17
N GLU A 45 6.29 5.27 -4.39
CA GLU A 45 7.54 5.76 -4.96
C GLU A 45 7.56 7.29 -5.02
N GLU A 46 6.48 7.92 -5.48
CA GLU A 46 6.38 9.37 -5.56
C GLU A 46 6.31 10.03 -4.16
N ALA A 47 5.52 9.47 -3.25
CA ALA A 47 5.30 10.04 -1.92
C ALA A 47 6.50 9.88 -0.98
N PHE A 48 7.26 8.78 -1.11
CA PHE A 48 8.34 8.43 -0.20
C PHE A 48 9.74 8.47 -0.86
N GLY A 49 9.82 8.63 -2.18
CA GLY A 49 11.09 8.61 -2.91
C GLY A 49 11.78 7.25 -2.90
N VAL A 50 11.02 6.16 -2.81
CA VAL A 50 11.53 4.78 -2.86
C VAL A 50 11.44 4.23 -4.27
N SER A 51 12.10 3.09 -4.54
CA SER A 51 11.88 2.30 -5.74
C SER A 51 11.43 0.90 -5.33
N LEU A 52 10.24 0.50 -5.78
CA LEU A 52 9.57 -0.74 -5.41
C LEU A 52 9.18 -1.50 -6.68
N ALA A 53 9.82 -2.64 -6.92
CA ALA A 53 9.50 -3.49 -8.06
C ALA A 53 8.43 -4.53 -7.70
N LEU A 54 7.29 -4.54 -8.40
CA LEU A 54 6.23 -5.55 -8.21
C LEU A 54 6.78 -7.00 -8.28
N GLU A 55 7.80 -7.23 -9.11
CA GLU A 55 8.46 -8.53 -9.29
C GLU A 55 9.18 -9.03 -8.02
N GLU A 56 9.63 -8.12 -7.17
CA GLU A 56 10.30 -8.42 -5.90
C GLU A 56 9.30 -8.52 -4.73
N LEU A 57 8.04 -8.14 -4.97
CA LEU A 57 7.02 -8.07 -3.94
C LEU A 57 6.10 -9.28 -3.98
N SER A 58 5.92 -9.89 -2.81
CA SER A 58 4.90 -10.91 -2.62
C SER A 58 3.57 -10.27 -2.20
N ARG A 59 2.43 -10.82 -2.67
CA ARG A 59 1.08 -10.43 -2.21
C ARG A 59 1.00 -10.34 -0.68
N GLU A 60 1.67 -11.25 0.02
CA GLU A 60 1.69 -11.29 1.47
C GLU A 60 2.33 -10.06 2.12
N GLN A 61 3.34 -9.43 1.48
CA GLN A 61 4.03 -8.23 1.97
C GLN A 61 3.21 -6.95 1.75
N ILE A 62 2.26 -6.98 0.81
CA ILE A 62 1.38 -5.85 0.52
C ILE A 62 -0.08 -6.11 0.92
N ALA A 63 -0.33 -7.19 1.64
CA ALA A 63 -1.68 -7.64 2.01
C ALA A 63 -2.42 -6.63 2.89
N THR A 64 -1.71 -5.88 3.72
CA THR A 64 -2.30 -4.90 4.63
C THR A 64 -1.55 -3.57 4.62
N PRO A 65 -2.20 -2.46 4.99
CA PRO A 65 -1.55 -1.15 5.03
C PRO A 65 -0.31 -1.12 5.94
N ALA A 66 -0.34 -1.84 7.07
CA ALA A 66 0.81 -1.93 7.97
C ALA A 66 2.01 -2.62 7.32
N LYS A 67 1.78 -3.68 6.54
CA LYS A 67 2.87 -4.38 5.85
C LYS A 67 3.45 -3.54 4.70
N ILE A 68 2.60 -2.82 3.96
CA ILE A 68 3.03 -1.86 2.94
C ILE A 68 3.90 -0.77 3.58
N ALA A 69 3.50 -0.22 4.73
CA ALA A 69 4.30 0.76 5.45
C ALA A 69 5.66 0.20 5.91
N ALA A 70 5.70 -1.06 6.34
CA ALA A 70 6.95 -1.74 6.68
C ALA A 70 7.85 -1.90 5.45
N LEU A 71 7.29 -2.31 4.31
CA LEU A 71 8.01 -2.45 3.04
C LEU A 71 8.66 -1.13 2.60
N VAL A 72 7.90 -0.03 2.61
CA VAL A 72 8.42 1.29 2.27
C VAL A 72 9.56 1.68 3.21
N ARG A 73 9.43 1.37 4.50
CA ARG A 73 10.50 1.64 5.48
C ARG A 73 11.77 0.86 5.17
N GLU A 74 11.65 -0.41 4.77
CA GLU A 74 12.80 -1.22 4.36
C GLU A 74 13.46 -0.68 3.09
N ALA A 75 12.66 -0.21 2.11
CA ALA A 75 13.18 0.38 0.87
C ALA A 75 13.82 1.77 1.04
N GLN A 76 13.50 2.50 2.12
CA GLN A 76 14.16 3.75 2.48
C GLN A 76 15.49 3.57 3.23
N GLY A 77 15.78 2.34 3.67
CA GLY A 77 16.91 2.00 4.55
C GLY A 77 18.23 1.76 3.82
#